data_AF-A0A524Q3E0-F1
#
_entry.id   AF-A0A524Q3E0-F1
#
_cell.length_a   1.000
_cell.length_b   1.000
_cell.length_c   1.000
_cell.angle_alpha   90.00
_cell.angle_beta   90.00
_cell.angle_gamma   90.00
#
_symmetry.space_group_name_H-M   'P 1'
#
loop_
_entity.id
_entity.type
_entity.pdbx_description
1 polymer ?
#
loop_
_entity_poly.entity_id
_entity_poly.type
_entity_poly.pdbx_seq_one_letter_code
_entity_poly.pdbx_strand_id
1 'polypeptide(L)'
;MPVDREKYQSFDDACRTGINNYILFQKFSAFRWPAWVNAMDHSGGGVLPYMLLNNAMRDSLLFTNFLSHHGLAIDMANMFSPTYAAWSLETWIVAGGEVYRPADDWSRVRQERDTKNSLIHTTWSNGFCQVSHAVFGARSTVDEVVIETECVIKDRKDASVLFVLRPYDCQRFGGVESVKFVKESLTLEINGRKSICFAGAPEYAISGDGDRGSDIDPVIDDRRVSAESKFGMATLGLAYTLKKGENRFAMRISLDPAGEPPFGTFNFNQAKDDFIAFSTIRIRSGANALLPDKTMQNWLYGLKISMLTVSMRDLYDENGAFDYRAAYYAVFGSNRMGFFTEALKYVDHSIGRFSGNEKSISFTGVIDLCYLLEAIADYFIHVRDVDFLRERFEGVKKKAVLLFNYSRKIKRAGGHDRNSLPNYAIAEEHPFDYALIAHALGQYSYLARCLGIFGEELKYRKESDRLAGIFA
;
A
#
# COMPACT_ATOMS: atom_id res chain seq x y z
N MET A 1 -28.18 -20.37 -3.90
CA MET A 1 -27.31 -20.01 -5.03
C MET A 1 -25.97 -20.71 -4.85
N PRO A 2 -25.37 -21.28 -5.91
CA PRO A 2 -24.04 -21.85 -5.82
C PRO A 2 -23.01 -20.75 -5.49
N VAL A 3 -21.97 -21.11 -4.73
CA VAL A 3 -20.88 -20.20 -4.35
C VAL A 3 -19.69 -20.43 -5.29
N ASP A 4 -19.08 -19.35 -5.76
CA ASP A 4 -17.83 -19.39 -6.51
C ASP A 4 -16.70 -19.81 -5.56
N ARG A 5 -16.25 -21.05 -5.70
CA ARG A 5 -15.26 -21.64 -4.78
C ARG A 5 -13.89 -20.97 -4.88
N GLU A 6 -13.48 -20.48 -6.05
CA GLU A 6 -12.20 -19.79 -6.22
C GLU A 6 -12.20 -18.47 -5.43
N LYS A 7 -13.30 -17.71 -5.50
CA LYS A 7 -13.46 -16.46 -4.74
C LYS A 7 -13.68 -16.70 -3.25
N TYR A 8 -14.33 -17.80 -2.88
CA TYR A 8 -14.45 -18.19 -1.49
C TYR A 8 -13.09 -18.52 -0.87
N GLN A 9 -12.17 -19.13 -1.64
CA GLN A 9 -10.81 -19.39 -1.18
C GLN A 9 -10.01 -18.10 -0.92
N SER A 10 -10.14 -17.06 -1.75
CA SER A 10 -9.48 -15.78 -1.47
C SER A 10 -10.05 -15.09 -0.22
N PHE A 11 -11.31 -15.35 0.12
CA PHE A 11 -11.90 -14.92 1.40
C PHE A 11 -11.36 -15.71 2.62
N ASP A 12 -10.86 -16.93 2.41
CA ASP A 12 -10.29 -17.78 3.46
C ASP A 12 -9.04 -17.14 4.09
N ASP A 13 -8.18 -16.48 3.31
CA ASP A 13 -6.97 -15.84 3.81
C ASP A 13 -7.27 -14.66 4.74
N ALA A 14 -8.27 -13.84 4.38
CA ALA A 14 -8.79 -12.79 5.24
C ALA A 14 -9.41 -13.37 6.52
N CYS A 15 -10.16 -14.48 6.41
CA CYS A 15 -10.70 -15.18 7.57
C CYS A 15 -9.59 -15.70 8.50
N ARG A 16 -8.56 -16.35 7.95
CA ARG A 16 -7.40 -16.84 8.70
C ARG A 16 -6.69 -15.71 9.42
N THR A 17 -6.46 -14.60 8.74
CA THR A 17 -5.88 -13.39 9.33
C THR A 17 -6.74 -12.89 10.49
N GLY A 18 -8.05 -12.74 10.29
CA GLY A 18 -8.97 -12.26 11.33
C GLY A 18 -9.05 -13.18 12.55
N ILE A 19 -9.06 -14.50 12.35
CA ILE A 19 -9.03 -15.50 13.43
C ILE A 19 -7.70 -15.44 14.18
N ASN A 20 -6.57 -15.37 13.47
CA ASN A 20 -5.24 -15.27 14.09
C ASN A 20 -5.10 -14.00 14.92
N ASN A 21 -5.55 -12.85 14.39
CA ASN A 21 -5.60 -11.59 15.13
C ASN A 21 -6.43 -11.73 16.40
N TYR A 22 -7.61 -12.34 16.32
CA TYR A 22 -8.47 -12.55 17.49
C TYR A 22 -7.79 -13.44 18.55
N ILE A 23 -7.14 -14.53 18.14
CA ILE A 23 -6.41 -15.42 19.07
C ILE A 23 -5.29 -14.67 19.78
N LEU A 24 -4.48 -13.90 19.06
CA LEU A 24 -3.40 -13.10 19.65
C LEU A 24 -3.94 -12.00 20.56
N PHE A 25 -5.01 -11.32 20.16
CA PHE A 25 -5.69 -10.32 20.97
C PHE A 25 -6.15 -10.89 22.31
N GLN A 26 -6.82 -12.04 22.30
CA GLN A 26 -7.29 -12.72 23.51
C GLN A 26 -6.13 -13.19 24.40
N LYS A 27 -5.09 -13.76 23.78
CA LYS A 27 -3.93 -14.27 24.51
C LYS A 27 -3.10 -13.18 25.16
N PHE A 28 -2.99 -12.02 24.52
CA PHE A 28 -2.14 -10.91 24.93
C PHE A 28 -2.96 -9.67 25.30
N SER A 29 -3.97 -9.84 26.15
CA SER A 29 -4.89 -8.77 26.55
C SER A 29 -4.22 -7.57 27.22
N ALA A 30 -3.03 -7.76 27.81
CA ALA A 30 -2.23 -6.68 28.40
C ALA A 30 -1.50 -5.81 27.37
N PHE A 31 -1.51 -6.18 26.08
CA PHE A 31 -0.91 -5.38 25.02
C PHE A 31 -1.76 -4.16 24.70
N ARG A 32 -1.08 -3.04 24.48
CA ARG A 32 -1.65 -1.85 23.89
C ARG A 32 -1.84 -2.06 22.40
N TRP A 33 -3.09 -2.11 21.97
CA TRP A 33 -3.49 -2.41 20.59
C TRP A 33 -3.53 -1.15 19.70
N PRO A 34 -3.49 -1.31 18.37
CA PRO A 34 -3.58 -0.18 17.45
C PRO A 34 -4.98 0.45 17.49
N ALA A 35 -5.07 1.69 17.02
CA ALA A 35 -6.27 2.52 17.12
C ALA A 35 -7.53 1.86 16.51
N TRP A 36 -7.36 1.04 15.46
CA TRP A 36 -8.47 0.39 14.80
C TRP A 36 -9.17 -0.67 15.68
N VAL A 37 -8.45 -1.26 16.64
CA VAL A 37 -9.05 -2.15 17.64
C VAL A 37 -9.88 -1.33 18.62
N ASN A 38 -9.32 -0.22 19.12
CA ASN A 38 -10.01 0.69 20.04
C ASN A 38 -11.30 1.25 19.43
N ALA A 39 -11.26 1.58 18.13
CA ALA A 39 -12.43 2.04 17.38
C ALA A 39 -13.55 1.01 17.29
N MET A 40 -13.21 -0.29 17.21
CA MET A 40 -14.20 -1.37 17.23
C MET A 40 -14.76 -1.61 18.63
N ASP A 41 -13.95 -1.49 19.68
CA ASP A 41 -14.39 -1.65 21.06
C ASP A 41 -15.39 -0.54 21.48
N HIS A 42 -15.17 0.69 21.03
CA HIS A 42 -16.07 1.83 21.30
C HIS A 42 -17.42 1.80 20.57
N SER A 43 -17.65 0.85 19.65
CA SER A 43 -18.88 0.77 18.87
C SER A 43 -20.07 0.13 19.60
N GLY A 44 -19.99 -0.07 20.92
CA GLY A 44 -21.16 -0.25 21.80
C GLY A 44 -21.67 -1.69 21.97
N GLY A 45 -20.83 -2.70 21.72
CA GLY A 45 -21.26 -4.09 21.62
C GLY A 45 -20.51 -5.14 22.44
N GLY A 46 -19.72 -4.79 23.47
CA GLY A 46 -19.26 -5.69 24.56
C GLY A 46 -18.46 -6.96 24.23
N VAL A 47 -18.35 -7.38 22.96
CA VAL A 47 -17.61 -8.56 22.51
C VAL A 47 -17.02 -8.26 21.13
N LEU A 48 -15.69 -8.21 21.04
CA LEU A 48 -15.01 -8.12 19.75
C LEU A 48 -15.32 -9.38 18.91
N PRO A 49 -15.54 -9.24 17.59
CA PRO A 49 -15.88 -10.37 16.74
C PRO A 49 -14.75 -11.40 16.73
N TYR A 50 -15.11 -12.69 16.66
CA TYR A 50 -14.17 -13.82 16.50
C TYR A 50 -13.31 -13.74 15.22
N MET A 51 -13.64 -12.81 14.32
CA MET A 51 -12.87 -12.44 13.14
C MET A 51 -12.46 -10.96 13.26
N LEU A 52 -11.26 -10.71 13.77
CA LEU A 52 -10.78 -9.37 14.07
C LEU A 52 -9.99 -8.80 12.89
N LEU A 53 -10.67 -8.02 12.05
CA LEU A 53 -10.13 -7.38 10.86
C LEU A 53 -10.29 -5.86 10.93
N ASN A 54 -9.30 -5.11 10.45
CA ASN A 54 -9.39 -3.66 10.37
C ASN A 54 -10.42 -3.22 9.33
N ASN A 55 -11.65 -2.98 9.81
CA ASN A 55 -12.77 -2.50 9.02
C ASN A 55 -13.10 -1.03 9.29
N ALA A 56 -12.44 -0.40 10.28
CA ALA A 56 -12.80 0.93 10.77
C ALA A 56 -11.79 2.03 10.37
N MET A 57 -10.51 1.70 10.18
CA MET A 57 -9.45 2.69 9.90
C MET A 57 -8.62 2.25 8.69
N ARG A 58 -9.19 2.44 7.50
CA ARG A 58 -8.55 2.04 6.23
C ARG A 58 -7.94 3.20 5.45
N ASP A 59 -8.14 4.43 5.92
CA ASP A 59 -7.69 5.66 5.26
C ASP A 59 -6.23 5.98 5.62
N SER A 60 -5.32 5.02 5.43
CA SER A 60 -3.89 5.24 5.64
C SER A 60 -3.26 5.99 4.47
N LEU A 61 -2.27 6.83 4.75
CA LEU A 61 -1.43 7.42 3.73
C LEU A 61 -0.29 6.47 3.39
N LEU A 62 -0.22 6.01 2.14
CA LEU A 62 0.93 5.27 1.64
C LEU A 62 2.04 6.23 1.18
N PHE A 63 3.20 6.16 1.81
CA PHE A 63 4.39 6.92 1.45
C PHE A 63 5.41 6.05 0.69
N THR A 64 6.02 6.58 -0.36
CA THR A 64 7.22 6.01 -0.98
C THR A 64 8.20 7.12 -1.33
N ASN A 65 9.47 6.79 -1.57
CA ASN A 65 10.43 7.74 -2.13
C ASN A 65 10.34 7.86 -3.68
N PHE A 66 9.27 7.32 -4.29
CA PHE A 66 9.06 7.15 -5.74
C PHE A 66 10.10 6.32 -6.50
N LEU A 67 11.02 5.65 -5.78
CA LEU A 67 12.04 4.78 -6.35
C LEU A 67 11.81 3.32 -5.92
N SER A 68 11.44 3.11 -4.66
CA SER A 68 11.18 1.77 -4.11
C SER A 68 9.87 1.16 -4.60
N HIS A 69 9.85 -0.18 -4.65
CA HIS A 69 8.66 -1.02 -4.82
C HIS A 69 7.88 -1.28 -3.52
N HIS A 70 8.39 -0.79 -2.40
CA HIS A 70 7.67 -0.81 -1.13
C HIS A 70 7.52 0.59 -0.56
N GLY A 71 6.44 0.74 0.20
CA GLY A 71 6.13 1.97 0.91
C GLY A 71 6.05 1.79 2.42
N LEU A 72 5.77 2.91 3.07
CA LEU A 72 5.42 3.03 4.48
C LEU A 72 3.96 3.47 4.55
N ALA A 73 3.08 2.61 5.07
CA ALA A 73 1.72 2.99 5.41
C ALA A 73 1.73 3.80 6.71
N ILE A 74 1.03 4.93 6.73
CA ILE A 74 0.88 5.79 7.89
C ILE A 74 -0.60 5.86 8.20
N ASP A 75 -1.02 5.25 9.31
CA ASP A 75 -2.43 5.22 9.68
C ASP A 75 -2.92 6.55 10.29
N MET A 76 -4.21 6.61 10.60
CA MET A 76 -4.84 7.79 11.19
C MET A 76 -4.34 8.12 12.60
N ALA A 77 -3.73 7.16 13.29
CA ALA A 77 -3.10 7.33 14.60
C ALA A 77 -1.57 7.52 14.48
N ASN A 78 -1.05 7.79 13.28
CA ASN A 78 0.37 8.01 13.05
C ASN A 78 1.26 6.79 13.42
N MET A 79 0.73 5.59 13.23
CA MET A 79 1.49 4.35 13.24
C MET A 79 2.16 4.16 11.87
N PHE A 80 3.48 3.95 11.87
CA PHE A 80 4.29 3.78 10.66
C PHE A 80 4.55 2.29 10.39
N SER A 81 3.98 1.73 9.32
CA SER A 81 4.10 0.31 8.97
C SER A 81 4.74 0.13 7.60
N PRO A 82 5.90 -0.53 7.47
CA PRO A 82 6.41 -0.89 6.15
C PRO A 82 5.48 -1.90 5.47
N THR A 83 5.23 -1.72 4.17
CA THR A 83 4.37 -2.62 3.39
C THR A 83 4.92 -4.04 3.18
N TYR A 84 6.15 -4.32 3.61
CA TYR A 84 6.80 -5.62 3.44
C TYR A 84 6.91 -6.46 4.72
N ALA A 85 6.48 -5.94 5.87
CA ALA A 85 6.63 -6.64 7.14
C ALA A 85 5.49 -6.32 8.12
N ALA A 86 5.15 -7.30 8.95
CA ALA A 86 4.09 -7.19 9.97
C ALA A 86 4.62 -6.58 11.28
N TRP A 87 5.15 -5.36 11.19
CA TRP A 87 5.51 -4.55 12.35
C TRP A 87 5.18 -3.10 12.10
N SER A 88 5.16 -2.31 13.16
CA SER A 88 4.98 -0.88 13.05
C SER A 88 5.79 -0.11 14.08
N LEU A 89 5.90 1.19 13.87
CA LEU A 89 6.49 2.12 14.81
C LEU A 89 5.44 3.12 15.29
N GLU A 90 5.30 3.25 16.59
CA GLU A 90 4.50 4.29 17.24
C GLU A 90 5.41 5.30 17.95
N THR A 91 4.90 6.51 18.18
CA THR A 91 5.56 7.52 19.03
C THR A 91 4.71 7.73 20.28
N TRP A 92 5.25 7.38 21.44
CA TRP A 92 4.60 7.57 22.74
C TRP A 92 5.26 8.71 23.49
N ILE A 93 4.49 9.35 24.35
CA ILE A 93 5.06 10.29 25.32
C ILE A 93 4.81 9.72 26.72
N VAL A 94 5.85 9.68 27.54
CA VAL A 94 5.79 9.27 28.94
C VAL A 94 6.07 10.49 29.79
N ALA A 95 5.15 10.86 30.69
CA ALA A 95 5.37 11.97 31.61
C ALA A 95 4.57 11.80 32.90
N GLY A 96 5.25 11.97 34.04
CA GLY A 96 4.61 11.87 35.36
C GLY A 96 3.98 10.51 35.65
N GLY A 97 4.55 9.43 35.12
CA GLY A 97 4.03 8.05 35.27
C GLY A 97 2.93 7.67 34.28
N GLU A 98 2.45 8.60 33.46
CA GLU A 98 1.41 8.36 32.46
C GLU A 98 2.00 8.15 31.06
N VAL A 99 1.33 7.33 30.27
CA VAL A 99 1.66 7.06 28.86
C VAL A 99 0.59 7.67 27.97
N TYR A 100 1.01 8.50 27.03
CA TYR A 100 0.14 9.15 26.05
C TYR A 100 0.42 8.61 24.65
N ARG A 101 -0.61 8.08 24.00
CA ARG A 101 -0.51 7.53 22.65
C ARG A 101 -1.53 8.19 21.72
N PRO A 102 -1.15 8.47 20.46
CA PRO A 102 -2.12 8.82 19.43
C PRO A 102 -3.25 7.79 19.26
N ALA A 103 -2.95 6.50 19.44
CA ALA A 103 -3.93 5.43 19.26
C ALA A 103 -5.06 5.41 20.31
N ASP A 104 -4.87 6.07 21.45
CA ASP A 104 -5.89 6.15 22.51
C ASP A 104 -6.87 7.31 22.26
N ASP A 105 -6.46 8.34 21.50
CA ASP A 105 -7.31 9.47 21.09
C ASP A 105 -6.88 10.00 19.72
N TRP A 106 -7.12 9.21 18.68
CA TRP A 106 -6.69 9.51 17.30
C TRP A 106 -7.41 10.72 16.72
N SER A 107 -8.51 11.17 17.33
CA SER A 107 -9.28 12.35 16.90
C SER A 107 -8.44 13.65 16.94
N ARG A 108 -7.39 13.66 17.76
CA ARG A 108 -6.44 14.79 17.92
C ARG A 108 -5.30 14.76 16.91
N VAL A 109 -5.17 13.69 16.15
CA VAL A 109 -4.15 13.56 15.12
C VAL A 109 -4.60 14.35 13.90
N ARG A 110 -3.73 15.25 13.44
CA ARG A 110 -3.90 16.00 12.20
C ARG A 110 -2.82 15.56 11.24
N GLN A 111 -3.22 15.02 10.11
CA GLN A 111 -2.32 14.52 9.09
C GLN A 111 -2.63 15.19 7.75
N GLU A 112 -1.60 15.63 7.05
CA GLU A 112 -1.70 16.21 5.72
C GLU A 112 -0.55 15.75 4.83
N ARG A 113 -0.80 15.68 3.53
CA ARG A 113 0.22 15.49 2.51
C ARG A 113 0.33 16.77 1.70
N ASP A 114 1.51 17.38 1.67
CA ASP A 114 1.76 18.52 0.82
C ASP A 114 1.72 18.08 -0.66
N THR A 115 0.74 18.62 -1.38
CA THR A 115 0.44 18.27 -2.77
C THR A 115 1.48 18.78 -3.77
N LYS A 116 2.45 19.58 -3.33
CA LYS A 116 3.52 20.13 -4.17
C LYS A 116 4.80 19.32 -4.12
N ASN A 117 5.09 18.68 -2.99
CA ASN A 117 6.37 18.01 -2.72
C ASN A 117 6.22 16.62 -2.04
N SER A 118 4.99 16.15 -1.82
CA SER A 118 4.69 14.85 -1.21
C SER A 118 5.23 14.62 0.20
N LEU A 119 5.65 15.66 0.93
CA LEU A 119 5.91 15.52 2.35
C LEU A 119 4.61 15.17 3.07
N ILE A 120 4.69 14.26 4.04
CA ILE A 120 3.59 14.00 4.95
C ILE A 120 3.92 14.63 6.29
N HIS A 121 3.01 15.45 6.77
CA HIS A 121 3.07 16.06 8.09
C HIS A 121 1.99 15.47 8.97
N THR A 122 2.39 15.00 10.14
CA THR A 122 1.45 14.58 11.17
C THR A 122 1.70 15.37 12.44
N THR A 123 0.66 15.84 13.11
CA THR A 123 0.77 16.55 14.39
C THR A 123 -0.28 16.04 15.37
N TRP A 124 0.10 15.99 16.64
CA TRP A 124 -0.83 15.71 17.74
C TRP A 124 -0.31 16.35 19.03
N SER A 125 -1.20 16.52 20.02
CA SER A 125 -0.84 17.06 21.32
C SER A 125 -1.69 16.49 22.44
N ASN A 126 -1.07 16.31 23.60
CA ASN A 126 -1.71 15.92 24.86
C ASN A 126 -1.76 17.09 25.87
N GLY A 127 -1.71 18.33 25.38
CA GLY A 127 -1.76 19.56 26.19
C GLY A 127 -0.41 20.01 26.74
N PHE A 128 0.45 19.07 27.15
CA PHE A 128 1.79 19.38 27.67
C PHE A 128 2.90 19.32 26.62
N CYS A 129 2.79 18.35 25.68
CA CYS A 129 3.71 18.14 24.58
C CYS A 129 2.94 18.27 23.27
N GLN A 130 3.54 18.95 22.30
CA GLN A 130 3.12 18.88 20.91
C GLN A 130 4.16 18.06 20.16
N VAL A 131 3.70 17.06 19.42
CA VAL A 131 4.54 16.20 18.60
C VAL A 131 4.20 16.46 17.15
N SER A 132 5.21 16.69 16.33
CA SER A 132 5.09 16.80 14.89
C SER A 132 6.07 15.88 14.18
N HIS A 133 5.57 15.18 13.17
CA HIS A 133 6.36 14.33 12.29
C HIS A 133 6.40 14.95 10.89
N ALA A 134 7.58 14.91 10.26
CA ALA A 134 7.73 15.14 8.84
C ALA A 134 8.34 13.90 8.19
N VAL A 135 7.66 13.37 7.17
CA VAL A 135 8.05 12.17 6.45
C VAL A 135 8.45 12.52 5.03
N PHE A 136 9.64 12.11 4.63
CA PHE A 136 10.20 12.35 3.29
C PHE A 136 11.13 11.21 2.86
N GLY A 137 11.41 11.16 1.56
CA GLY A 137 12.19 10.08 0.96
C GLY A 137 13.68 10.38 1.06
N ALA A 138 14.49 9.34 1.16
CA ALA A 138 15.92 9.43 0.98
C ALA A 138 16.42 8.26 0.14
N ARG A 139 17.66 8.38 -0.33
CA ARG A 139 18.38 7.29 -0.95
C ARG A 139 19.83 7.31 -0.51
N SER A 140 20.24 6.24 0.13
CA SER A 140 21.62 5.96 0.51
C SER A 140 22.17 4.86 -0.42
N THR A 141 22.72 3.79 0.14
CA THR A 141 22.91 2.52 -0.56
C THR A 141 21.59 1.76 -0.76
N VAL A 142 20.53 2.16 -0.04
CA VAL A 142 19.19 1.58 -0.14
C VAL A 142 18.15 2.70 -0.25
N ASP A 143 16.95 2.35 -0.73
CA ASP A 143 15.80 3.26 -0.71
C ASP A 143 15.25 3.38 0.71
N GLU A 144 14.99 4.61 1.17
CA GLU A 144 14.67 4.88 2.56
C GLU A 144 13.54 5.90 2.70
N VAL A 145 12.89 5.84 3.86
CA VAL A 145 12.03 6.90 4.36
C VAL A 145 12.65 7.49 5.62
N VAL A 146 12.68 8.82 5.69
CA VAL A 146 13.11 9.57 6.87
C VAL A 146 11.89 10.02 7.63
N ILE A 147 11.92 9.85 8.95
CA ILE A 147 10.92 10.38 9.87
C ILE A 147 11.64 11.37 10.79
N GLU A 148 11.44 12.66 10.56
CA GLU A 148 11.82 13.72 11.48
C GLU A 148 10.70 13.88 12.52
N THR A 149 11.06 13.84 13.79
CA THR A 149 10.13 14.04 14.91
C THR A 149 10.58 15.24 15.72
N GLU A 150 9.67 16.19 15.91
CA GLU A 150 9.86 17.34 16.78
C GLU A 150 8.87 17.25 17.94
N CYS A 151 9.39 17.38 19.16
CA CYS A 151 8.61 17.42 20.39
C CYS A 151 8.82 18.77 21.07
N VAL A 152 7.73 19.53 21.21
CA VAL A 152 7.72 20.84 21.88
C VAL A 152 7.07 20.70 23.25
N ILE A 153 7.86 20.86 24.31
CA ILE A 153 7.40 20.85 25.70
C ILE A 153 7.27 22.27 26.24
N LYS A 154 6.09 22.59 26.78
CA LYS A 154 5.79 23.91 27.38
C LYS A 154 6.41 24.10 28.77
N ASP A 155 6.32 23.08 29.62
CA ASP A 155 6.70 23.15 31.03
C ASP A 155 7.81 22.17 31.40
N ARG A 156 8.66 22.53 32.36
CA ARG A 156 9.71 21.62 32.84
C ARG A 156 9.04 20.47 33.62
N LYS A 157 8.93 19.31 32.97
CA LYS A 157 8.49 18.04 33.56
C LYS A 157 9.50 16.95 33.21
N ASP A 158 9.56 15.92 34.05
CA ASP A 158 10.24 14.69 33.71
C ASP A 158 9.40 13.97 32.66
N ALA A 159 9.90 13.97 31.42
CA ALA A 159 9.18 13.49 30.25
C ALA A 159 10.16 12.88 29.25
N SER A 160 9.70 11.83 28.59
CA SER A 160 10.44 11.15 27.52
C SER A 160 9.54 10.92 26.31
N VAL A 161 10.13 10.98 25.13
CA VAL A 161 9.52 10.40 23.91
C VAL A 161 10.03 8.99 23.74
N LEU A 162 9.13 8.06 23.46
CA LEU A 162 9.48 6.68 23.15
C LEU A 162 9.13 6.39 21.70
N PHE A 163 10.10 5.90 20.93
CA PHE A 163 9.85 5.27 19.64
C PHE A 163 9.66 3.78 19.85
N VAL A 164 8.45 3.29 19.57
CA VAL A 164 8.00 1.98 20.02
C VAL A 164 7.74 1.08 18.83
N LEU A 165 8.55 0.03 18.69
CA LEU A 165 8.31 -1.04 17.73
C LEU A 165 7.18 -1.93 18.22
N ARG A 166 6.11 -2.06 17.44
CA ARG A 166 4.96 -2.91 17.74
C ARG A 166 4.91 -4.14 16.85
N PRO A 167 4.51 -5.31 17.39
CA PRO A 167 4.40 -6.57 16.66
C PRO A 167 3.06 -6.66 15.92
N TYR A 168 2.67 -5.60 15.24
CA TYR A 168 1.45 -5.52 14.45
C TYR A 168 1.54 -4.41 13.42
N ASP A 169 0.70 -4.49 12.40
CA ASP A 169 0.46 -3.43 11.43
C ASP A 169 -1.05 -3.13 11.31
N CYS A 170 -1.45 -2.50 10.20
CA CYS A 170 -2.85 -2.16 9.94
C CYS A 170 -3.75 -3.38 9.63
N GLN A 171 -3.20 -4.58 9.49
CA GLN A 171 -3.89 -5.79 9.01
C GLN A 171 -3.67 -7.01 9.91
N ARG A 172 -2.46 -7.22 10.43
CA ARG A 172 -2.01 -8.46 11.07
C ARG A 172 -1.40 -8.18 12.44
N PHE A 173 -1.64 -9.09 13.38
CA PHE A 173 -0.96 -9.17 14.66
C PHE A 173 0.09 -10.27 14.64
N GLY A 174 1.16 -10.07 15.40
CA GLY A 174 2.32 -10.94 15.41
C GLY A 174 3.22 -10.75 14.19
N GLY A 175 4.40 -11.35 14.25
CA GLY A 175 5.40 -11.31 13.17
C GLY A 175 6.76 -10.77 13.60
N VAL A 176 6.91 -10.36 14.86
CA VAL A 176 8.20 -9.92 15.44
C VAL A 176 8.66 -10.97 16.44
N GLU A 177 9.47 -11.91 15.96
CA GLU A 177 10.06 -12.99 16.76
C GLU A 177 11.21 -12.48 17.62
N SER A 178 11.97 -11.50 17.12
CA SER A 178 13.04 -10.86 17.86
C SER A 178 13.17 -9.38 17.50
N VAL A 179 13.51 -8.57 18.49
CA VAL A 179 13.87 -7.17 18.32
C VAL A 179 15.04 -6.84 19.24
N LYS A 180 16.04 -6.13 18.73
CA LYS A 180 17.14 -5.61 19.56
C LYS A 180 17.67 -4.28 19.05
N PHE A 181 18.10 -3.42 19.97
CA PHE A 181 18.82 -2.20 19.64
C PHE A 181 20.33 -2.46 19.64
N VAL A 182 20.99 -2.17 18.53
CA VAL A 182 22.43 -2.34 18.32
C VAL A 182 23.12 -0.99 18.47
N LYS A 183 23.70 -0.74 19.64
CA LYS A 183 24.25 0.56 20.05
C LYS A 183 25.37 1.06 19.13
N GLU A 184 26.21 0.17 18.62
CA GLU A 184 27.37 0.51 17.78
C GLU A 184 26.95 1.11 16.44
N SER A 185 25.79 0.71 15.94
CA SER A 185 25.25 1.16 14.64
C SER A 185 24.05 2.08 14.76
N LEU A 186 23.55 2.31 15.99
CA LEU A 186 22.31 3.02 16.28
C LEU A 186 21.11 2.44 15.51
N THR A 187 21.09 1.12 15.31
CA THR A 187 20.04 0.46 14.54
C THR A 187 19.12 -0.37 15.42
N LEU A 188 17.88 -0.49 14.98
CA LEU A 188 16.94 -1.49 15.45
C LEU A 188 16.98 -2.68 14.49
N GLU A 189 17.39 -3.82 15.03
CA GLU A 189 17.35 -5.11 14.34
C GLU A 189 16.03 -5.80 14.68
N ILE A 190 15.28 -6.19 13.65
CA ILE A 190 13.97 -6.84 13.74
C ILE A 190 14.10 -8.15 12.98
N ASN A 191 13.83 -9.28 13.64
CA ASN A 191 13.98 -10.63 13.09
C ASN A 191 15.34 -10.85 12.40
N GLY A 192 16.43 -10.43 13.05
CA GLY A 192 17.78 -10.59 12.52
C GLY A 192 18.23 -9.52 11.53
N ARG A 193 17.38 -8.54 11.20
CA ARG A 193 17.65 -7.56 10.13
C ARG A 193 17.60 -6.11 10.59
N LYS A 194 18.62 -5.32 10.25
CA LYS A 194 18.66 -3.88 10.56
C LYS A 194 17.64 -3.15 9.71
N SER A 195 16.56 -2.70 10.34
CA SER A 195 15.41 -2.14 9.63
C SER A 195 15.25 -0.63 9.85
N ILE A 196 15.71 -0.13 11.01
CA ILE A 196 15.62 1.28 11.38
C ILE A 196 16.99 1.77 11.85
N CYS A 197 17.43 2.93 11.40
CA CYS A 197 18.64 3.62 11.88
C CYS A 197 18.25 4.95 12.54
N PHE A 198 18.68 5.17 13.78
CA PHE A 198 18.43 6.39 14.53
C PHE A 198 19.58 7.38 14.39
N ALA A 199 19.28 8.68 14.43
CA ALA A 199 20.29 9.74 14.39
C ALA A 199 21.10 9.85 15.70
N GLY A 200 20.56 9.35 16.81
CA GLY A 200 21.18 9.40 18.13
C GLY A 200 20.90 8.14 18.93
N ALA A 201 21.68 7.92 19.99
CA ALA A 201 21.45 6.82 20.93
C ALA A 201 20.31 7.18 21.90
N PRO A 202 19.39 6.25 22.20
CA PRO A 202 18.43 6.43 23.27
C PRO A 202 19.12 6.38 24.64
N GLU A 203 18.55 7.06 25.62
CA GLU A 203 19.02 7.05 27.00
C GLU A 203 18.74 5.71 27.68
N TYR A 204 17.61 5.08 27.34
CA TYR A 204 17.26 3.74 27.80
C TYR A 204 16.33 3.05 26.81
N ALA A 205 16.23 1.73 26.95
CA ALA A 205 15.29 0.90 26.21
C ALA A 205 14.45 0.07 27.17
N ILE A 206 13.20 -0.17 26.80
CA ILE A 206 12.24 -0.98 27.55
C ILE A 206 11.63 -1.97 26.58
N SER A 207 11.58 -3.24 26.96
CA SER A 207 11.05 -4.28 26.10
C SER A 207 9.83 -4.93 26.72
N GLY A 208 8.95 -5.43 25.86
CA GLY A 208 7.88 -6.37 26.22
C GLY A 208 7.98 -7.60 25.33
N ASP A 209 7.43 -8.71 25.78
CA ASP A 209 7.34 -9.92 24.98
C ASP A 209 6.11 -10.74 25.34
N GLY A 210 5.59 -11.45 24.34
CA GLY A 210 4.45 -12.34 24.51
C GLY A 210 4.75 -13.54 25.41
N ASP A 211 6.01 -13.95 25.57
CA ASP A 211 6.34 -15.12 26.40
C ASP A 211 6.16 -14.83 27.90
N ARG A 212 6.35 -13.58 28.32
CA ARG A 212 6.02 -13.07 29.67
C ARG A 212 4.57 -12.64 29.83
N GLY A 213 3.85 -12.50 28.72
CA GLY A 213 2.51 -11.93 28.71
C GLY A 213 2.48 -10.44 29.08
N SER A 214 3.60 -9.73 28.91
CA SER A 214 3.73 -8.32 29.30
C SER A 214 4.12 -7.46 28.11
N ASP A 215 3.40 -6.36 27.93
CA ASP A 215 3.76 -5.29 27.01
C ASP A 215 4.86 -4.38 27.60
N ILE A 216 5.29 -3.38 26.84
CA ILE A 216 6.13 -2.29 27.33
C ILE A 216 5.38 -1.55 28.44
N ASP A 217 5.98 -1.54 29.62
CA ASP A 217 5.54 -0.73 30.74
C ASP A 217 6.64 0.27 31.10
N PRO A 218 6.50 1.55 30.70
CA PRO A 218 7.48 2.59 31.02
C PRO A 218 7.61 2.93 32.50
N VAL A 219 6.67 2.47 33.34
CA VAL A 219 6.68 2.70 34.80
C VAL A 219 7.53 1.65 35.53
N ILE A 220 7.70 0.48 34.93
CA ILE A 220 8.52 -0.60 35.49
C ILE A 220 9.97 -0.40 35.06
N ASP A 221 10.90 -0.43 36.02
CA ASP A 221 12.34 -0.30 35.77
C ASP A 221 12.95 -1.63 35.27
N ASP A 222 12.41 -2.19 34.18
CA ASP A 222 12.96 -3.38 33.50
C ASP A 222 13.61 -2.97 32.18
N ARG A 223 14.82 -2.40 32.28
CA ARG A 223 15.57 -1.86 31.14
C ARG A 223 16.22 -2.97 30.34
N ARG A 224 15.67 -3.26 29.17
CA ARG A 224 16.16 -4.28 28.24
C ARG A 224 16.27 -3.69 26.86
N VAL A 225 17.39 -3.98 26.21
CA VAL A 225 17.68 -3.54 24.82
C VAL A 225 17.23 -4.57 23.78
N SER A 226 16.60 -5.67 24.20
CA SER A 226 16.15 -6.73 23.31
C SER A 226 14.97 -7.50 23.90
N ALA A 227 14.12 -8.03 23.02
CA ALA A 227 13.06 -8.98 23.33
C ALA A 227 12.99 -10.07 22.27
N GLU A 228 12.54 -11.25 22.69
CA GLU A 228 12.25 -12.40 21.83
C GLU A 228 10.87 -12.94 22.20
N SER A 229 10.12 -13.41 21.21
CA SER A 229 8.81 -14.00 21.45
C SER A 229 8.49 -15.10 20.44
N LYS A 230 8.21 -16.31 20.93
CA LYS A 230 7.78 -17.45 20.10
C LYS A 230 6.43 -17.23 19.42
N PHE A 231 5.66 -16.25 19.90
CA PHE A 231 4.37 -15.86 19.33
C PHE A 231 4.48 -14.71 18.34
N GLY A 232 5.69 -14.24 18.04
CA GLY A 232 5.92 -13.09 17.19
C GLY A 232 5.49 -11.77 17.83
N MET A 233 5.46 -11.70 19.17
CA MET A 233 4.97 -10.56 19.95
C MET A 233 6.08 -9.79 20.67
N ALA A 234 7.32 -9.81 20.15
CA ALA A 234 8.40 -9.04 20.75
C ALA A 234 8.24 -7.54 20.42
N THR A 235 8.43 -6.68 21.41
CA THR A 235 8.26 -5.22 21.28
C THR A 235 9.37 -4.48 22.02
N LEU A 236 9.80 -3.34 21.49
CA LEU A 236 10.87 -2.54 22.06
C LEU A 236 10.55 -1.04 21.95
N GLY A 237 10.65 -0.33 23.07
CA GLY A 237 10.57 1.12 23.17
C GLY A 237 11.95 1.72 23.40
N LEU A 238 12.35 2.66 22.55
CA LEU A 238 13.59 3.41 22.69
C LEU A 238 13.26 4.82 23.19
N ALA A 239 13.74 5.15 24.39
CA ALA A 239 13.34 6.36 25.08
C ALA A 239 14.40 7.46 24.98
N TYR A 240 13.92 8.68 24.75
CA TYR A 240 14.71 9.90 24.70
C TYR A 240 14.15 10.96 25.65
N THR A 241 15.01 11.52 26.48
CA THR A 241 14.60 12.51 27.49
C THR A 241 14.26 13.83 26.80
N LEU A 242 13.11 14.40 27.14
CA LEU A 242 12.67 15.65 26.58
C LEU A 242 13.05 16.82 27.51
N LYS A 243 13.64 17.86 26.92
CA LYS A 243 13.95 19.12 27.59
C LYS A 243 12.82 20.13 27.34
N LYS A 244 12.72 21.15 28.19
CA LYS A 244 11.82 22.29 27.94
C LYS A 244 12.16 22.93 26.60
N GLY A 245 11.13 23.26 25.82
CA GLY A 245 11.30 23.81 24.48
C GLY A 245 11.30 22.70 23.42
N GLU A 246 12.07 22.93 22.37
CA GLU A 246 12.09 22.10 21.17
C GLU A 246 13.12 20.98 21.27
N ASN A 247 12.69 19.75 20.96
CA ASN A 247 13.55 18.57 20.90
C ASN A 247 13.35 17.91 19.53
N ARG A 248 14.44 17.62 18.82
CA ARG A 248 14.40 17.03 17.48
C ARG A 248 15.05 15.66 17.48
N PHE A 249 14.40 14.73 16.80
CA PHE A 249 14.85 13.37 16.59
C PHE A 249 14.67 13.03 15.11
N ALA A 250 15.49 12.14 14.59
CA ALA A 250 15.33 11.65 13.24
C ALA A 250 15.70 10.17 13.18
N MET A 251 15.01 9.44 12.31
CA MET A 251 15.30 8.06 12.01
C MET A 251 15.06 7.77 10.54
N ARG A 252 15.69 6.71 10.05
CA ARG A 252 15.56 6.23 8.68
C ARG A 252 15.07 4.79 8.71
N ILE A 253 14.02 4.50 7.97
CA ILE A 253 13.48 3.16 7.80
C ILE A 253 13.79 2.73 6.36
N SER A 254 14.29 1.51 6.19
CA SER A 254 14.49 0.94 4.85
C SER A 254 13.15 0.73 4.15
N LEU A 255 13.07 1.09 2.87
CA LEU A 255 11.95 0.76 2.00
C LEU A 255 12.25 -0.47 1.13
N ASP A 256 13.38 -1.14 1.33
CA ASP A 256 13.74 -2.38 0.65
C ASP A 256 13.63 -3.53 1.68
N PRO A 257 13.01 -4.69 1.40
CA PRO A 257 12.96 -5.85 2.29
C PRO A 257 14.29 -6.62 2.39
N ALA A 258 15.29 -6.31 1.56
CA ALA A 258 16.64 -6.87 1.63
C ALA A 258 17.69 -5.83 2.09
N GLY A 259 17.42 -4.54 1.87
CA GLY A 259 18.39 -3.47 2.14
C GLY A 259 18.48 -3.02 3.60
N GLU A 260 19.69 -2.91 4.15
CA GLU A 260 19.91 -2.34 5.50
C GLU A 260 20.29 -0.85 5.40
N PRO A 261 19.68 0.05 6.21
CA PRO A 261 20.07 1.45 6.21
C PRO A 261 21.50 1.57 6.77
N PRO A 262 22.44 2.22 6.05
CA PRO A 262 23.83 2.30 6.47
C PRO A 262 23.95 3.15 7.73
N PHE A 263 24.84 2.80 8.66
CA PHE A 263 25.11 3.63 9.83
C PHE A 263 26.10 4.76 9.50
N GLY A 264 26.08 5.85 10.28
CA GLY A 264 27.03 6.97 10.15
C GLY A 264 26.38 8.33 10.01
N THR A 265 27.20 9.34 9.69
CA THR A 265 26.74 10.72 9.51
C THR A 265 25.79 10.81 8.32
N PHE A 266 24.57 11.29 8.56
CA PHE A 266 23.54 11.49 7.54
C PHE A 266 23.08 12.95 7.57
N ASN A 267 23.03 13.60 6.41
CA ASN A 267 22.57 14.98 6.30
C ASN A 267 21.07 15.03 6.01
N PHE A 268 20.26 15.09 7.08
CA PHE A 268 18.80 15.10 6.99
C PHE A 268 18.25 16.31 6.22
N ASN A 269 18.83 17.49 6.40
CA ASN A 269 18.39 18.70 5.69
C ASN A 269 18.62 18.56 4.19
N GLN A 270 19.81 18.10 3.78
CA GLN A 270 20.10 17.88 2.36
C GLN A 270 19.18 16.82 1.77
N ALA A 271 18.96 15.70 2.46
CA ALA A 271 18.06 14.64 2.00
C ALA A 271 16.62 15.15 1.81
N LYS A 272 16.16 16.03 2.70
CA LYS A 272 14.84 16.67 2.60
C LYS A 272 14.75 17.60 1.40
N ASP A 273 15.75 18.45 1.20
CA ASP A 273 15.80 19.39 0.07
C ASP A 273 15.88 18.63 -1.27
N ASP A 274 16.71 17.58 -1.34
CA ASP A 274 16.84 16.71 -2.51
C ASP A 274 15.51 16.01 -2.82
N PHE A 275 14.83 15.49 -1.79
CA PHE A 275 13.52 14.87 -1.96
C PHE A 275 12.48 15.87 -2.44
N ILE A 276 12.41 17.07 -1.85
CA ILE A 276 11.48 18.13 -2.27
C ILE A 276 11.71 18.47 -3.74
N ALA A 277 12.97 18.64 -4.16
CA ALA A 277 13.31 18.95 -5.54
C ALA A 277 12.87 17.82 -6.49
N PHE A 278 13.20 16.57 -6.14
CA PHE A 278 12.87 15.39 -6.93
C PHE A 278 11.35 15.16 -7.01
N SER A 279 10.65 15.14 -5.88
CA SER A 279 9.21 14.92 -5.81
C SER A 279 8.45 16.01 -6.55
N THR A 280 8.88 17.27 -6.43
CA THR A 280 8.27 18.39 -7.17
C THR A 280 8.37 18.18 -8.67
N ILE A 281 9.52 17.71 -9.18
CA ILE A 281 9.69 17.39 -10.60
C ILE A 281 8.73 16.26 -11.01
N ARG A 282 8.63 15.19 -10.22
CA ARG A 282 7.74 14.05 -10.50
C ARG A 282 6.25 14.43 -10.45
N ILE A 283 5.85 15.27 -9.51
CA ILE A 283 4.46 15.74 -9.38
C ILE A 283 4.12 16.71 -10.52
N ARG A 284 5.08 17.51 -10.99
CA ARG A 284 4.87 18.46 -12.10
C ARG A 284 5.05 17.86 -13.48
N SER A 285 5.61 16.65 -13.63
CA SER A 285 5.68 15.99 -14.94
C SER A 285 4.29 15.55 -15.42
N GLY A 286 4.10 15.41 -16.73
CA GLY A 286 2.82 15.05 -17.31
C GLY A 286 1.74 16.14 -17.19
N ALA A 287 0.49 15.74 -16.98
CA ALA A 287 -0.67 16.63 -16.94
C ALA A 287 -0.69 17.48 -15.66
N ASN A 288 -0.95 18.78 -15.83
CA ASN A 288 -1.14 19.72 -14.73
C ASN A 288 -2.44 20.47 -14.95
N ALA A 289 -3.15 20.78 -13.86
CA ALA A 289 -4.34 21.60 -13.92
C ALA A 289 -4.22 22.77 -12.95
N LEU A 290 -4.66 23.94 -13.41
CA LEU A 290 -4.90 25.10 -12.57
C LEU A 290 -6.42 25.21 -12.41
N LEU A 291 -6.91 24.99 -11.19
CA LEU A 291 -8.33 25.07 -10.89
C LEU A 291 -8.58 26.28 -9.96
N PRO A 292 -9.71 27.01 -10.14
CA PRO A 292 -10.06 28.09 -9.22
C PRO A 292 -10.27 27.61 -7.78
N ASP A 293 -10.79 26.40 -7.61
CA ASP A 293 -10.95 25.76 -6.30
C ASP A 293 -9.66 25.02 -5.89
N LYS A 294 -9.02 25.55 -4.84
CA LYS A 294 -7.79 24.99 -4.27
C LYS A 294 -8.00 23.60 -3.67
N THR A 295 -9.18 23.29 -3.16
CA THR A 295 -9.52 21.97 -2.62
C THR A 295 -9.55 20.94 -3.73
N MET A 296 -10.26 21.24 -4.83
CA MET A 296 -10.27 20.37 -6.01
C MET A 296 -8.88 20.22 -6.62
N GLN A 297 -8.10 21.30 -6.69
CA GLN A 297 -6.72 21.23 -7.14
C GLN A 297 -5.87 20.32 -6.24
N ASN A 298 -5.98 20.46 -4.92
CA ASN A 298 -5.28 19.60 -3.97
C ASN A 298 -5.72 18.13 -4.09
N TRP A 299 -7.01 17.85 -4.33
CA TRP A 299 -7.50 16.50 -4.60
C TRP A 299 -6.86 15.90 -5.85
N LEU A 300 -6.81 16.65 -6.96
CA LEU A 300 -6.16 16.19 -8.19
C LEU A 300 -4.69 15.84 -7.95
N TYR A 301 -3.93 16.72 -7.30
CA TYR A 301 -2.52 16.48 -7.03
C TYR A 301 -2.30 15.38 -5.98
N GLY A 302 -3.20 15.25 -5.00
CA GLY A 302 -3.19 14.15 -4.03
C GLY A 302 -3.37 12.79 -4.72
N LEU A 303 -4.36 12.68 -5.62
CA LEU A 303 -4.58 11.48 -6.43
C LEU A 303 -3.38 11.18 -7.34
N LYS A 304 -2.80 12.21 -7.95
CA LYS A 304 -1.60 12.08 -8.78
C LYS A 304 -0.40 11.54 -7.98
N ILE A 305 -0.20 12.02 -6.75
CA ILE A 305 0.84 11.49 -5.87
C ILE A 305 0.54 10.03 -5.50
N SER A 306 -0.69 9.71 -5.11
CA SER A 306 -1.06 8.31 -4.79
C SER A 306 -0.80 7.37 -5.97
N MET A 307 -1.10 7.80 -7.19
CA MET A 307 -0.78 7.01 -8.38
C MET A 307 0.73 6.86 -8.61
N LEU A 308 1.54 7.88 -8.32
CA LEU A 308 3.01 7.78 -8.37
C LEU A 308 3.59 6.80 -7.34
N THR A 309 2.83 6.41 -6.31
CA THR A 309 3.24 5.36 -5.37
C THR A 309 3.03 3.94 -5.89
N VAL A 310 2.30 3.77 -7.00
CA VAL A 310 2.06 2.45 -7.61
C VAL A 310 3.35 1.90 -8.23
N SER A 311 3.69 0.67 -7.89
CA SER A 311 4.86 -0.05 -8.38
C SER A 311 4.46 -1.34 -9.09
N MET A 312 5.42 -1.99 -9.75
CA MET A 312 5.19 -3.30 -10.39
C MET A 312 4.75 -4.37 -9.38
N ARG A 313 5.16 -4.26 -8.11
CA ARG A 313 4.75 -5.18 -7.04
C ARG A 313 3.25 -5.12 -6.79
N ASP A 314 2.65 -3.94 -6.90
CA ASP A 314 1.21 -3.74 -6.66
C ASP A 314 0.34 -4.33 -7.77
N LEU A 315 0.95 -4.89 -8.82
CA LEU A 315 0.29 -5.62 -9.90
C LEU A 315 0.28 -7.13 -9.67
N TYR A 316 0.65 -7.57 -8.47
CA TYR A 316 0.62 -8.97 -8.07
C TYR A 316 -0.27 -9.15 -6.84
N ASP A 317 -1.03 -10.24 -6.83
CA ASP A 317 -1.78 -10.64 -5.65
C ASP A 317 -0.88 -11.30 -4.58
N GLU A 318 -1.46 -11.66 -3.44
CA GLU A 318 -0.74 -12.29 -2.33
C GLU A 318 -0.12 -13.65 -2.70
N ASN A 319 -0.65 -14.31 -3.74
CA ASN A 319 -0.15 -15.59 -4.27
C ASN A 319 0.94 -15.39 -5.33
N GLY A 320 1.28 -14.15 -5.67
CA GLY A 320 2.23 -13.81 -6.73
C GLY A 320 1.69 -13.97 -8.14
N ALA A 321 0.37 -14.13 -8.31
CA ALA A 321 -0.27 -14.08 -9.62
C ALA A 321 -0.39 -12.64 -10.10
N PHE A 322 -0.19 -12.43 -11.40
CA PHE A 322 -0.25 -11.09 -11.99
C PHE A 322 -1.70 -10.63 -12.19
N ASP A 323 -2.05 -9.48 -11.64
CA ASP A 323 -3.38 -8.88 -11.72
C ASP A 323 -3.46 -7.92 -12.92
N TYR A 324 -4.04 -8.41 -14.02
CA TYR A 324 -4.26 -7.62 -15.24
C TYR A 324 -5.24 -6.46 -15.03
N ARG A 325 -6.19 -6.57 -14.10
CA ARG A 325 -7.13 -5.49 -13.80
C ARG A 325 -6.40 -4.35 -13.09
N ALA A 326 -5.59 -4.66 -12.08
CA ALA A 326 -4.74 -3.67 -11.43
C ALA A 326 -3.79 -3.01 -12.44
N ALA A 327 -3.16 -3.80 -13.31
CA ALA A 327 -2.28 -3.30 -14.37
C ALA A 327 -3.01 -2.35 -15.33
N TYR A 328 -4.23 -2.70 -15.77
CA TYR A 328 -5.05 -1.83 -16.60
C TYR A 328 -5.33 -0.48 -15.92
N TYR A 329 -5.74 -0.47 -14.64
CA TYR A 329 -6.00 0.79 -13.94
C TYR A 329 -4.74 1.62 -13.70
N ALA A 330 -3.59 0.97 -13.48
CA ALA A 330 -2.30 1.65 -13.42
C ALA A 330 -1.93 2.33 -14.76
N VAL A 331 -2.13 1.64 -15.89
CA VAL A 331 -1.96 2.19 -17.24
C VAL A 331 -2.93 3.33 -17.49
N PHE A 332 -4.22 3.11 -17.21
CA PHE A 332 -5.28 4.08 -17.43
C PHE A 332 -5.01 5.38 -16.68
N GLY A 333 -4.72 5.30 -15.38
CA GLY A 333 -4.37 6.47 -14.56
C GLY A 333 -3.13 7.18 -15.09
N SER A 334 -2.07 6.43 -15.38
CA SER A 334 -0.79 6.97 -15.88
C SER A 334 -0.97 7.74 -17.18
N ASN A 335 -1.76 7.20 -18.12
CA ASN A 335 -2.07 7.87 -19.39
C ASN A 335 -2.83 9.19 -19.19
N ARG A 336 -3.84 9.23 -18.31
CA ARG A 336 -4.60 10.48 -18.04
C ARG A 336 -3.72 11.55 -17.41
N MET A 337 -2.75 11.14 -16.58
CA MET A 337 -1.82 12.04 -15.92
C MET A 337 -0.57 12.33 -16.76
N GLY A 338 -0.47 11.84 -17.99
CA GLY A 338 0.65 12.10 -18.89
C GLY A 338 1.96 11.38 -18.52
N PHE A 339 1.90 10.32 -17.71
CA PHE A 339 3.03 9.47 -17.36
C PHE A 339 3.16 8.30 -18.35
N PHE A 340 3.37 8.65 -19.63
CA PHE A 340 3.36 7.67 -20.71
C PHE A 340 4.51 6.66 -20.60
N THR A 341 5.68 7.08 -20.13
CA THR A 341 6.82 6.18 -19.93
C THR A 341 6.53 5.12 -18.88
N GLU A 342 5.87 5.50 -17.79
CA GLU A 342 5.40 4.57 -16.74
C GLU A 342 4.30 3.65 -17.27
N ALA A 343 3.32 4.21 -17.99
CA ALA A 343 2.26 3.43 -18.64
C ALA A 343 2.82 2.35 -19.59
N LEU A 344 3.81 2.71 -20.43
CA LEU A 344 4.45 1.78 -21.35
C LEU A 344 5.13 0.63 -20.61
N LYS A 345 5.81 0.90 -19.49
CA LYS A 345 6.43 -0.15 -18.66
C LYS A 345 5.38 -1.17 -18.19
N TYR A 346 4.24 -0.70 -17.68
CA TYR A 346 3.15 -1.59 -17.26
C TYR A 346 2.57 -2.39 -18.43
N VAL A 347 2.41 -1.77 -19.60
CA VAL A 347 1.94 -2.44 -20.82
C VAL A 347 2.91 -3.54 -21.26
N ASP A 348 4.20 -3.22 -21.42
CA ASP A 348 5.21 -4.19 -21.86
C ASP A 348 5.36 -5.36 -20.87
N HIS A 349 5.32 -5.06 -19.57
CA HIS A 349 5.33 -6.08 -18.52
C HIS A 349 4.09 -7.00 -18.59
N SER A 350 2.91 -6.42 -18.80
CA SER A 350 1.65 -7.17 -18.96
C SER A 350 1.68 -8.08 -20.20
N ILE A 351 2.22 -7.58 -21.32
CA ILE A 351 2.38 -8.37 -22.55
C ILE A 351 3.31 -9.57 -22.30
N GLY A 352 4.45 -9.34 -21.62
CA GLY A 352 5.44 -10.37 -21.34
C GLY A 352 4.97 -11.45 -20.36
N ARG A 353 4.01 -11.13 -19.48
CA ARG A 353 3.46 -12.07 -18.48
C ARG A 353 2.30 -12.93 -18.99
N PHE A 354 1.67 -12.57 -20.11
CA PHE A 354 0.48 -13.28 -20.56
C PHE A 354 0.82 -14.63 -21.19
N SER A 355 0.43 -15.72 -20.51
CA SER A 355 0.63 -17.11 -20.92
C SER A 355 -0.68 -17.81 -21.30
N GLY A 356 -1.43 -17.24 -22.24
CA GLY A 356 -2.61 -17.91 -22.80
C GLY A 356 -2.25 -19.08 -23.71
N ASN A 357 -2.83 -20.26 -23.47
CA ASN A 357 -2.69 -21.41 -24.38
C ASN A 357 -3.44 -21.13 -25.70
N GLU A 358 -2.73 -21.24 -26.82
CA GLU A 358 -3.27 -20.96 -28.16
C GLU A 358 -4.46 -21.87 -28.54
N LYS A 359 -4.63 -23.04 -27.89
CA LYS A 359 -5.68 -24.02 -28.18
C LYS A 359 -6.95 -23.85 -27.34
N SER A 360 -6.84 -23.34 -26.12
CA SER A 360 -7.97 -23.18 -25.19
C SER A 360 -7.63 -22.20 -24.08
N ILE A 361 -8.50 -21.21 -23.83
CA ILE A 361 -8.34 -20.21 -22.77
C ILE A 361 -9.41 -20.41 -21.69
N SER A 362 -9.03 -20.27 -20.42
CA SER A 362 -9.96 -20.30 -19.27
C SER A 362 -10.77 -19.01 -19.20
N PHE A 363 -11.86 -18.99 -18.41
CA PHE A 363 -12.62 -17.75 -18.17
C PHE A 363 -11.74 -16.65 -17.55
N THR A 364 -10.95 -16.97 -16.53
CA THR A 364 -9.99 -16.02 -15.93
C THR A 364 -9.02 -15.47 -16.98
N GLY A 365 -8.45 -16.36 -17.81
CA GLY A 365 -7.56 -15.93 -18.89
C GLY A 365 -8.25 -15.03 -19.93
N VAL A 366 -9.55 -15.21 -20.18
CA VAL A 366 -10.35 -14.32 -21.04
C VAL A 366 -10.47 -12.93 -20.41
N ILE A 367 -10.74 -12.86 -19.11
CA ILE A 367 -10.84 -11.59 -18.38
C ILE A 367 -9.48 -10.87 -18.39
N ASP A 368 -8.40 -11.58 -18.09
CA ASP A 368 -7.02 -11.07 -18.16
C ASP A 368 -6.70 -10.49 -19.55
N LEU A 369 -7.08 -11.24 -20.58
CA LEU A 369 -6.91 -10.86 -21.97
C LEU A 369 -7.71 -9.60 -22.34
N CYS A 370 -8.90 -9.41 -21.78
CA CYS A 370 -9.68 -8.19 -21.98
C CYS A 370 -8.93 -6.97 -21.42
N TYR A 371 -8.51 -7.02 -20.15
CA TYR A 371 -7.77 -5.93 -19.53
C TYR A 371 -6.44 -5.65 -20.22
N LEU A 372 -5.74 -6.69 -20.70
CA LEU A 372 -4.53 -6.52 -21.49
C LEU A 372 -4.78 -5.78 -22.80
N LEU A 373 -5.80 -6.16 -23.57
CA LEU A 373 -6.14 -5.49 -24.82
C LEU A 373 -6.59 -4.04 -24.58
N GLU A 374 -7.34 -3.81 -23.50
CA GLU A 374 -7.74 -2.46 -23.10
C GLU A 374 -6.55 -1.59 -22.69
N ALA A 375 -5.58 -2.14 -21.92
CA ALA A 375 -4.38 -1.40 -21.54
C ALA A 375 -3.54 -0.99 -22.76
N ILE A 376 -3.36 -1.91 -23.72
CA ILE A 376 -2.64 -1.65 -24.97
C ILE A 376 -3.36 -0.57 -25.79
N ALA A 377 -4.68 -0.69 -25.92
CA ALA A 377 -5.48 0.26 -26.67
C ALA A 377 -5.49 1.64 -26.01
N ASP A 378 -5.66 1.70 -24.70
CA ASP A 378 -5.67 2.94 -23.93
C ASP A 378 -4.34 3.70 -24.06
N TYR A 379 -3.21 2.99 -23.94
CA TYR A 379 -1.89 3.58 -24.20
C TYR A 379 -1.78 4.15 -25.62
N PHE A 380 -2.13 3.35 -26.63
CA PHE A 380 -2.06 3.79 -28.02
C PHE A 380 -2.96 5.00 -28.32
N ILE A 381 -4.18 5.04 -27.75
CA ILE A 381 -5.12 6.15 -27.92
C ILE A 381 -4.52 7.49 -27.44
N HIS A 382 -3.74 7.46 -26.36
CA HIS A 382 -3.15 8.66 -25.77
C HIS A 382 -1.83 9.06 -26.44
N VAL A 383 -0.96 8.09 -26.72
CA VAL A 383 0.39 8.38 -27.23
C VAL A 383 0.43 8.48 -28.76
N ARG A 384 -0.47 7.76 -29.46
CA ARG A 384 -0.51 7.69 -30.93
C ARG A 384 0.79 7.21 -31.59
N ASP A 385 1.56 6.42 -30.85
CA ASP A 385 2.78 5.79 -31.33
C ASP A 385 2.43 4.61 -32.27
N VAL A 386 2.55 4.87 -33.56
CA VAL A 386 2.29 3.89 -34.61
C VAL A 386 3.35 2.80 -34.64
N ASP A 387 4.59 3.10 -34.28
CA ASP A 387 5.68 2.13 -34.29
C ASP A 387 5.52 1.15 -33.12
N PHE A 388 5.15 1.64 -31.93
CA PHE A 388 4.72 0.80 -30.81
C PHE A 388 3.66 -0.22 -31.25
N LEU A 389 2.62 0.25 -31.95
CA LEU A 389 1.53 -0.61 -32.39
C LEU A 389 1.99 -1.60 -33.47
N ARG A 390 2.75 -1.15 -34.47
CA ARG A 390 3.26 -1.98 -35.57
C ARG A 390 4.15 -3.12 -35.05
N GLU A 391 5.07 -2.84 -34.14
CA GLU A 391 5.99 -3.82 -33.57
C GLU A 391 5.26 -4.93 -32.80
N ARG A 392 4.16 -4.58 -32.13
CA ARG A 392 3.43 -5.50 -31.24
C ARG A 392 2.20 -6.11 -31.90
N PHE A 393 1.78 -5.63 -33.08
CA PHE A 393 0.47 -5.93 -33.65
C PHE A 393 0.22 -7.44 -33.84
N GLU A 394 1.20 -8.19 -34.34
CA GLU A 394 1.03 -9.64 -34.52
C GLU A 394 0.81 -10.37 -33.18
N GLY A 395 1.48 -9.94 -32.12
CA GLY A 395 1.26 -10.46 -30.77
C GLY A 395 -0.13 -10.10 -30.22
N VAL A 396 -0.59 -8.88 -30.47
CA VAL A 396 -1.93 -8.38 -30.10
C VAL A 396 -3.02 -9.13 -30.88
N LYS A 397 -2.80 -9.38 -32.18
CA LYS A 397 -3.72 -10.12 -33.05
C LYS A 397 -3.91 -11.56 -32.57
N LYS A 398 -2.83 -12.28 -32.25
CA LYS A 398 -2.93 -13.63 -31.68
C LYS A 398 -3.80 -13.67 -30.42
N LYS A 399 -3.59 -12.69 -29.54
CA LYS A 399 -4.38 -12.47 -28.33
C LYS A 399 -5.86 -12.20 -28.66
N ALA A 400 -6.15 -11.26 -29.55
CA ALA A 400 -7.51 -10.96 -29.97
C ALA A 400 -8.22 -12.17 -30.62
N VAL A 401 -7.52 -13.01 -31.39
CA VAL A 401 -8.08 -14.26 -31.95
C VAL A 401 -8.57 -15.21 -30.85
N LEU A 402 -7.86 -15.33 -29.73
CA LEU A 402 -8.32 -16.15 -28.59
C LEU A 402 -9.62 -15.61 -28.01
N LEU A 403 -9.70 -14.29 -27.79
CA LEU A 403 -10.90 -13.63 -27.29
C LEU A 403 -12.09 -13.77 -28.25
N PHE A 404 -11.84 -13.63 -29.56
CA PHE A 404 -12.83 -13.80 -30.61
C PHE A 404 -13.37 -15.25 -30.68
N ASN A 405 -12.47 -16.24 -30.54
CA ASN A 405 -12.88 -17.65 -30.55
C ASN A 405 -13.66 -18.03 -29.30
N TYR A 406 -13.36 -17.41 -28.15
CA TYR A 406 -14.13 -17.58 -26.93
C TYR A 406 -15.52 -16.94 -27.05
N SER A 407 -15.59 -15.65 -27.41
CA SER A 407 -16.84 -14.89 -27.53
C SER A 407 -17.85 -15.53 -28.47
N ARG A 408 -17.41 -16.09 -29.61
CA ARG A 408 -18.31 -16.76 -30.57
C ARG A 408 -19.07 -17.95 -30.00
N LYS A 409 -18.59 -18.57 -28.91
CA LYS A 409 -19.25 -19.68 -28.22
C LYS A 409 -20.41 -19.19 -27.34
N ILE A 410 -20.41 -17.92 -26.95
CA ILE A 410 -21.48 -17.28 -26.18
C ILE A 410 -22.65 -16.97 -27.12
N LYS A 411 -23.75 -17.72 -26.97
CA LYS A 411 -24.97 -17.56 -27.81
C LYS A 411 -26.10 -16.83 -27.12
N ARG A 412 -26.17 -16.90 -25.80
CA ARG A 412 -27.20 -16.31 -24.94
C ARG A 412 -26.63 -16.12 -23.54
N ALA A 413 -27.26 -15.27 -22.73
CA ALA A 413 -26.99 -15.18 -21.30
C ALA A 413 -27.45 -16.45 -20.55
N GLY A 414 -26.89 -16.68 -19.36
CA GLY A 414 -27.18 -17.77 -18.45
C GLY A 414 -26.48 -19.11 -18.76
N GLY A 415 -25.34 -19.12 -19.44
CA GLY A 415 -24.59 -20.32 -19.83
C GLY A 415 -23.37 -20.69 -18.95
N HIS A 416 -22.99 -19.85 -18.00
CA HIS A 416 -21.81 -20.00 -17.15
C HIS A 416 -22.16 -19.87 -15.65
N ASP A 417 -21.46 -20.64 -14.82
CA ASP A 417 -21.63 -20.65 -13.36
C ASP A 417 -20.51 -19.84 -12.68
N ARG A 418 -20.13 -18.69 -13.24
CA ARG A 418 -19.06 -17.81 -12.71
C ARG A 418 -19.11 -16.40 -13.30
N ASN A 419 -18.46 -15.45 -12.62
CA ASN A 419 -18.27 -14.06 -13.08
C ASN A 419 -16.91 -13.50 -12.66
N SER A 420 -16.51 -12.34 -13.19
CA SER A 420 -15.20 -11.73 -12.90
C SER A 420 -15.16 -10.72 -11.74
N LEU A 421 -16.28 -10.41 -11.10
CA LEU A 421 -16.32 -9.43 -10.00
C LEU A 421 -15.69 -10.03 -8.72
N PRO A 422 -14.65 -9.42 -8.11
CA PRO A 422 -13.90 -10.04 -7.00
C PRO A 422 -14.75 -10.28 -5.77
N ASN A 423 -15.59 -9.31 -5.42
CA ASN A 423 -16.39 -9.30 -4.20
C ASN A 423 -17.81 -9.85 -4.41
N TYR A 424 -18.07 -10.49 -5.57
CA TYR A 424 -19.34 -11.12 -5.89
C TYR A 424 -19.17 -12.64 -5.94
N ALA A 425 -19.37 -13.28 -4.79
CA ALA A 425 -19.12 -14.72 -4.59
C ALA A 425 -20.25 -15.63 -5.06
N ILE A 426 -21.32 -15.09 -5.65
CA ILE A 426 -22.38 -15.88 -6.26
C ILE A 426 -21.86 -16.44 -7.58
N ALA A 427 -21.93 -17.76 -7.75
CA ALA A 427 -21.50 -18.46 -8.96
C ALA A 427 -22.58 -18.36 -10.05
N GLU A 428 -22.68 -17.18 -10.62
CA GLU A 428 -23.53 -16.87 -11.76
C GLU A 428 -22.80 -15.94 -12.71
N GLU A 429 -23.29 -15.84 -13.95
CA GLU A 429 -22.85 -14.82 -14.89
C GLU A 429 -23.21 -13.42 -14.46
N HIS A 430 -22.37 -12.46 -14.87
CA HIS A 430 -22.65 -11.05 -14.65
C HIS A 430 -22.60 -10.26 -15.97
N PRO A 431 -23.57 -9.35 -16.23
CA PRO A 431 -23.56 -8.48 -17.42
C PRO A 431 -22.24 -7.74 -17.68
N PHE A 432 -21.53 -7.42 -16.60
CA PHE A 432 -20.20 -6.83 -16.62
C PHE A 432 -19.21 -7.62 -17.50
N ASP A 433 -19.22 -8.95 -17.43
CA ASP A 433 -18.26 -9.79 -18.16
C ASP A 433 -18.48 -9.68 -19.67
N TYR A 434 -19.75 -9.61 -20.10
CA TYR A 434 -20.09 -9.41 -21.50
C TYR A 434 -19.72 -8.02 -22.00
N ALA A 435 -19.97 -6.99 -21.18
CA ALA A 435 -19.58 -5.62 -21.49
C ALA A 435 -18.06 -5.50 -21.65
N LEU A 436 -17.29 -6.13 -20.77
CA LEU A 436 -15.83 -6.16 -20.82
C LEU A 436 -15.32 -6.86 -22.09
N ILE A 437 -15.83 -8.05 -22.42
CA ILE A 437 -15.42 -8.79 -23.63
C ILE A 437 -15.78 -8.00 -24.89
N ALA A 438 -16.99 -7.45 -24.96
CA ALA A 438 -17.43 -6.64 -26.10
C ALA A 438 -16.52 -5.40 -26.27
N HIS A 439 -16.27 -4.68 -25.18
CA HIS A 439 -15.42 -3.49 -25.20
C HIS A 439 -13.99 -3.84 -25.67
N ALA A 440 -13.36 -4.89 -25.13
CA ALA A 440 -12.02 -5.31 -25.54
C ALA A 440 -11.92 -5.70 -27.04
N LEU A 441 -12.95 -6.37 -27.59
CA LEU A 441 -13.02 -6.64 -29.04
C LEU A 441 -13.17 -5.35 -29.85
N GLY A 442 -13.97 -4.40 -29.37
CA GLY A 442 -14.08 -3.06 -29.94
C GLY A 442 -12.77 -2.29 -29.94
N GLN A 443 -12.00 -2.37 -28.85
CA GLN A 443 -10.68 -1.76 -28.75
C GLN A 443 -9.68 -2.37 -29.74
N TYR A 444 -9.65 -3.70 -29.89
CA TYR A 444 -8.82 -4.33 -30.92
C TYR A 444 -9.25 -3.92 -32.35
N SER A 445 -10.55 -3.87 -32.62
CA SER A 445 -11.07 -3.38 -33.91
C SER A 445 -10.56 -1.97 -34.23
N TYR A 446 -10.55 -1.09 -33.22
CA TYR A 446 -9.99 0.25 -33.33
C TYR A 446 -8.49 0.25 -33.65
N LEU A 447 -7.70 -0.58 -32.98
CA LEU A 447 -6.27 -0.74 -33.25
C LEU A 447 -6.01 -1.21 -34.69
N ALA A 448 -6.76 -2.21 -35.17
CA ALA A 448 -6.67 -2.70 -36.54
C ALA A 448 -6.98 -1.61 -37.57
N ARG A 449 -8.02 -0.79 -37.32
CA ARG A 449 -8.36 0.37 -38.15
C ARG A 449 -7.21 1.37 -38.23
N CYS A 450 -6.54 1.65 -37.12
CA CYS A 450 -5.42 2.58 -37.07
C CYS A 450 -4.20 2.12 -37.89
N LEU A 451 -4.07 0.82 -38.16
CA LEU A 451 -3.08 0.26 -39.08
C LEU A 451 -3.60 0.05 -40.51
N GLY A 452 -4.85 0.42 -40.81
CA GLY A 452 -5.45 0.22 -42.13
C GLY A 452 -5.86 -1.23 -42.44
N ILE A 453 -6.05 -2.08 -41.42
CA ILE A 453 -6.39 -3.49 -41.57
C ILE A 453 -7.91 -3.68 -41.46
N PHE A 454 -8.63 -3.16 -42.47
CA PHE A 454 -10.09 -3.06 -42.46
C PHE A 454 -10.82 -4.42 -42.34
N GLY A 455 -10.23 -5.50 -42.86
CA GLY A 455 -10.81 -6.85 -42.72
C GLY A 455 -10.88 -7.32 -41.26
N GLU A 456 -9.86 -7.01 -40.47
CA GLU A 456 -9.84 -7.30 -39.02
C GLU A 456 -10.75 -6.32 -38.28
N GLU A 457 -10.72 -5.03 -38.60
CA GLU A 457 -11.63 -4.03 -38.01
C GLU A 457 -13.09 -4.50 -38.06
N LEU A 458 -13.61 -4.77 -39.26
CA LEU A 458 -15.02 -5.11 -39.47
C LEU A 458 -15.41 -6.42 -38.78
N LYS A 459 -14.53 -7.42 -38.84
CA LYS A 459 -14.74 -8.73 -38.21
C LYS A 459 -14.94 -8.61 -36.70
N TYR A 460 -14.06 -7.88 -36.03
CA TYR A 460 -14.07 -7.75 -34.57
C TYR A 460 -15.13 -6.75 -34.08
N ARG A 461 -15.39 -5.69 -34.85
CA ARG A 461 -16.49 -4.76 -34.57
C ARG A 461 -17.84 -5.49 -34.56
N LYS A 462 -18.10 -6.30 -35.59
CA LYS A 462 -19.34 -7.08 -35.69
C LYS A 462 -19.54 -8.03 -34.51
N GLU A 463 -18.46 -8.64 -34.03
CA GLU A 463 -18.54 -9.54 -32.87
C GLU A 463 -18.73 -8.78 -31.55
N SER A 464 -18.07 -7.63 -31.38
CA SER A 464 -18.33 -6.70 -30.27
C SER A 464 -19.81 -6.30 -30.21
N ASP A 465 -20.38 -5.84 -31.33
CA ASP A 465 -21.79 -5.41 -31.40
C ASP A 465 -22.75 -6.58 -31.15
N ARG A 466 -22.41 -7.79 -31.64
CA ARG A 466 -23.19 -9.01 -31.36
C ARG A 466 -23.23 -9.34 -29.87
N LEU A 467 -22.09 -9.30 -29.18
CA LEU A 467 -22.03 -9.55 -27.73
C LEU A 467 -22.74 -8.45 -26.94
N ALA A 468 -22.59 -7.18 -27.33
CA ALA A 468 -23.32 -6.06 -26.74
C ALA A 468 -24.83 -6.30 -26.74
N GLY A 469 -25.38 -6.83 -27.84
CA GLY A 469 -26.80 -7.15 -27.95
C GLY A 469 -27.29 -8.34 -27.10
N ILE A 470 -26.42 -9.11 -26.44
CA ILE A 470 -26.82 -10.23 -25.57
C ILE A 470 -27.27 -9.74 -24.19
N PHE A 471 -26.69 -8.65 -23.70
CA PHE A 471 -26.92 -8.14 -22.33
C PHE A 471 -27.51 -6.72 -22.28
N ALA A 472 -27.78 -6.12 -23.45
CA ALA A 472 -28.41 -4.81 -23.58
C ALA A 472 -29.89 -4.82 -23.19
#